data_AF-A0A9R1E7K5-F1
#
_entry.id   AF-A0A9R1E7K5-F1
#
_cell.length_a   1.000
_cell.length_b   1.000
_cell.length_c   1.000
_cell.angle_alpha   90.00
_cell.angle_beta   90.00
_cell.angle_gamma   90.00
#
_symmetry.space_group_name_H-M   'P 1'
#
loop_
_entity.id
_entity.type
_entity.pdbx_description
1 polymer ?
#
loop_
_entity_poly.entity_id
_entity_poly.type
_entity_poly.pdbx_seq_one_letter_code
_entity_poly.pdbx_strand_id
1 'polypeptide(L)'
;MAKFQITPFPGLVENTDFNFGSFYLYNIFNPPSYASIKENNATSGWGGAGLVNWQIYDGDGSGAKLVGHAQGMQIHAGVKHQSFTLVFENGSSTT
;
A
#
# COMPACT_ATOMS: atom_id res chain seq x y z
N MET A 1 16.37 9.86 1.01
CA MET A 1 16.37 8.95 -0.15
C MET A 1 16.15 7.56 0.43
N ALA A 2 14.93 7.02 0.38
CA ALA A 2 14.71 5.67 0.88
C ALA A 2 15.34 4.68 -0.12
N LYS A 3 16.27 3.86 0.36
CA LYS A 3 16.93 2.83 -0.45
C LYS A 3 16.21 1.51 -0.20
N PHE A 4 15.59 0.96 -1.24
CA PHE A 4 15.21 -0.45 -1.26
C PHE A 4 16.48 -1.26 -1.52
N GLN A 5 16.83 -2.16 -0.60
CA GLN A 5 18.00 -3.00 -0.75
C GLN A 5 17.60 -4.45 -0.52
N ILE A 6 17.94 -5.27 -1.51
CA ILE A 6 17.87 -6.72 -1.41
C ILE A 6 19.25 -7.19 -0.95
N THR A 7 19.31 -7.89 0.18
CA THR A 7 20.56 -8.48 0.68
C THR A 7 20.44 -9.99 0.81
N PRO A 8 21.51 -10.75 0.53
CA PRO A 8 21.53 -12.17 0.85
C PRO A 8 21.28 -12.37 2.35
N PHE A 9 20.34 -13.25 2.71
CA PHE A 9 20.11 -13.60 4.10
C PHE A 9 21.31 -14.40 4.62
N PRO A 10 21.96 -14.01 5.73
CA PRO A 10 23.16 -14.68 6.23
C PRO A 10 22.90 -16.04 6.91
N GLY A 11 21.66 -16.56 6.88
CA GLY A 11 21.28 -17.82 7.50
C GLY A 11 21.43 -19.06 6.60
N LEU A 12 21.28 -20.25 7.18
CA LEU A 12 21.32 -21.56 6.49
C LEU A 12 20.06 -21.85 5.66
N VAL A 13 19.26 -20.85 5.35
CA VAL A 13 18.01 -20.96 4.60
C VAL A 13 18.14 -20.10 3.36
N GLU A 14 17.81 -20.64 2.19
CA GLU A 14 17.76 -19.87 0.95
C GLU A 14 16.62 -18.85 1.07
N ASN A 15 16.97 -17.65 1.49
CA ASN A 15 16.03 -16.56 1.70
C ASN A 15 16.65 -15.24 1.29
N THR A 16 15.79 -14.30 0.93
CA THR A 16 16.17 -12.98 0.43
C THR A 16 15.66 -11.96 1.43
N ASP A 17 16.57 -11.19 2.04
CA ASP A 17 16.16 -10.12 2.95
C ASP A 17 15.69 -8.90 2.17
N PHE A 18 14.48 -8.44 2.50
CA PHE A 18 13.94 -7.19 2.02
C PHE A 18 14.07 -6.12 3.10
N ASN A 19 15.00 -5.19 2.91
CA ASN A 19 15.17 -4.08 3.83
C ASN A 19 14.45 -2.84 3.27
N PHE A 20 13.48 -2.36 4.04
CA PHE A 20 12.65 -1.23 3.70
C PHE A 20 12.93 -0.08 4.67
N GLY A 21 13.24 1.12 4.15
CA GLY A 21 13.22 2.33 4.96
C GLY A 21 11.79 2.75 5.34
N SER A 22 11.62 3.91 5.96
CA SER A 22 10.29 4.48 6.21
C SER A 22 9.53 4.71 4.90
N PHE A 23 8.32 4.18 4.80
CA PHE A 23 7.39 4.44 3.70
C PHE A 23 6.20 5.24 4.17
N TYR A 24 5.68 6.07 3.26
CA TYR A 24 4.51 6.88 3.50
C TYR A 24 3.39 6.41 2.58
N LEU A 25 2.34 5.86 3.19
CA LEU A 25 1.12 5.49 2.50
C LEU A 25 0.22 6.72 2.40
N TYR A 26 -0.05 7.18 1.19
CA TYR A 26 -0.93 8.32 0.98
C TYR A 26 -2.37 7.86 0.79
N ASN A 27 -3.13 7.87 1.90
CA ASN A 27 -4.54 7.48 1.92
C ASN A 27 -5.41 8.65 1.46
N ILE A 28 -5.67 8.71 0.14
CA ILE A 28 -6.59 9.68 -0.43
C ILE A 28 -8.02 9.20 -0.19
N PHE A 29 -8.89 10.10 0.28
CA PHE A 29 -10.34 9.86 0.34
C PHE A 29 -10.90 9.95 -1.09
N ASN A 30 -11.54 8.87 -1.59
CA ASN A 30 -11.95 8.71 -3.00
C ASN A 30 -10.80 8.88 -4.01
N PRO A 31 -9.79 7.98 -4.03
CA PRO A 31 -8.78 8.01 -5.06
C PRO A 31 -9.41 7.84 -6.46
N PRO A 32 -8.77 8.31 -7.55
CA PRO A 32 -9.29 8.16 -8.93
C PRO A 32 -9.60 6.71 -9.34
N SER A 33 -9.04 5.74 -8.62
CA SER A 33 -9.18 4.29 -8.77
C SER A 33 -10.16 3.66 -7.77
N TYR A 34 -10.99 4.47 -7.10
CA TYR A 34 -12.00 4.02 -6.15
C TYR A 34 -13.22 3.44 -6.88
N ALA A 35 -13.55 2.19 -6.59
CA ALA A 35 -14.80 1.57 -7.00
C ALA A 35 -15.59 1.17 -5.76
N SER A 36 -16.78 1.74 -5.56
CA SER A 36 -17.72 1.32 -4.52
C SER A 36 -18.32 -0.03 -4.87
N ILE A 37 -18.30 -0.98 -3.96
CA ILE A 37 -18.72 -2.36 -4.25
C ILE A 37 -20.19 -2.63 -3.88
N LYS A 38 -20.84 -1.89 -2.94
CA LYS A 38 -22.25 -2.15 -2.52
C LYS A 38 -22.99 -0.99 -1.86
N GLU A 39 -24.32 -1.14 -1.78
CA GLU A 39 -25.22 -0.46 -0.83
C GLU A 39 -24.80 -0.75 0.60
N ASN A 40 -24.47 0.32 1.33
CA ASN A 40 -24.21 0.29 2.75
C ASN A 40 -25.50 0.58 3.52
N ASN A 41 -25.51 0.27 4.82
CA ASN A 41 -26.56 0.78 5.68
C ASN A 41 -26.54 2.32 5.64
N ALA A 42 -27.63 2.96 5.22
CA ALA A 42 -27.67 4.41 4.98
C ALA A 42 -27.41 5.26 6.24
N THR A 43 -27.67 4.72 7.43
CA THR A 43 -27.54 5.45 8.71
C THR A 43 -26.16 5.26 9.34
N SER A 44 -25.61 4.04 9.27
CA SER A 44 -24.34 3.69 9.93
C SER A 44 -23.16 3.54 8.98
N GLY A 45 -23.40 3.49 7.66
CA GLY A 45 -22.38 3.16 6.66
C GLY A 45 -21.87 1.72 6.74
N TRP A 46 -22.42 0.89 7.63
CA TRP A 46 -21.97 -0.49 7.84
C TRP A 46 -22.16 -1.34 6.59
N GLY A 47 -21.18 -2.19 6.31
CA GLY A 47 -21.11 -2.99 5.08
C GLY A 47 -20.62 -2.21 3.86
N GLY A 48 -20.40 -0.90 3.98
CA GLY A 48 -19.78 -0.10 2.93
C GLY A 48 -18.38 -0.60 2.61
N ALA A 49 -18.17 -0.99 1.36
CA ALA A 49 -16.92 -1.51 0.87
C ALA A 49 -16.48 -0.80 -0.41
N GLY A 50 -15.17 -0.63 -0.57
CA GLY A 50 -14.59 -0.04 -1.76
C GLY A 50 -13.25 -0.64 -2.10
N LEU A 51 -12.97 -0.75 -3.39
CA LEU A 51 -11.64 -1.07 -3.88
C LEU A 51 -10.73 0.15 -3.78
N VAL A 52 -9.48 -0.09 -3.43
CA VAL A 52 -8.45 0.94 -3.25
C VAL A 52 -7.22 0.59 -4.08
N ASN A 53 -6.61 1.62 -4.65
CA ASN A 53 -5.28 1.56 -5.24
C ASN A 53 -4.55 2.85 -4.81
N TRP A 54 -4.04 2.82 -3.58
CA TRP A 54 -3.38 3.97 -2.95
C TRP A 54 -1.92 4.05 -3.35
N GLN A 55 -1.41 5.26 -3.52
CA GLN A 55 -0.03 5.52 -3.87
C GLN A 55 0.88 5.43 -2.63
N ILE A 56 2.07 4.85 -2.81
CA ILE A 56 3.10 4.73 -1.79
C ILE A 56 4.32 5.52 -2.23
N TYR A 57 4.81 6.38 -1.35
CA TYR A 57 5.95 7.25 -1.62
C TYR A 57 7.16 6.90 -0.74
N ASP A 58 8.35 7.22 -1.22
CA ASP A 58 9.63 7.05 -0.52
C ASP A 58 9.92 8.14 0.54
N GLY A 59 8.95 9.04 0.76
CA GLY A 59 9.02 10.18 1.66
C GLY A 59 7.67 10.91 1.77
N ASP A 60 7.61 11.90 2.65
CA ASP A 60 6.42 12.74 2.95
C ASP A 60 6.48 14.14 2.31
N GLY A 61 7.65 14.54 1.80
CA GLY A 61 7.85 15.84 1.16
C GLY A 61 7.30 15.93 -0.27
N SER A 62 7.13 17.15 -0.78
CA SER A 62 6.63 17.42 -2.14
C SER A 62 7.50 16.85 -3.28
N GLY A 63 8.74 16.45 -2.97
CA GLY A 63 9.66 15.78 -3.89
C GLY A 63 9.72 14.26 -3.76
N ALA A 64 8.87 13.66 -2.93
CA ALA A 64 8.84 12.21 -2.74
C ALA A 64 8.43 11.49 -4.03
N LYS A 65 9.08 10.36 -4.27
CA LYS A 65 8.88 9.55 -5.47
C LYS A 65 7.85 8.46 -5.19
N LEU A 66 6.95 8.24 -6.15
CA LEU A 66 6.09 7.07 -6.16
C LEU A 66 6.97 5.82 -6.28
N VAL A 67 6.80 4.87 -5.37
CA VAL A 67 7.57 3.61 -5.33
C VAL A 67 6.69 2.38 -5.36
N GLY A 68 5.38 2.56 -5.35
CA GLY A 68 4.44 1.45 -5.35
C GLY A 68 3.02 1.86 -5.06
N HIS A 69 2.19 0.85 -4.90
CA HIS A 69 0.78 0.98 -4.63
C HIS A 69 0.31 -0.03 -3.57
N ALA A 70 -0.65 0.38 -2.74
CA ALA A 70 -1.44 -0.53 -1.92
C ALA A 70 -2.77 -0.81 -2.62
N GLN A 71 -2.94 -2.02 -3.14
CA GLN A 71 -4.08 -2.43 -3.94
C GLN A 71 -4.94 -3.44 -3.20
N GLY A 72 -6.22 -3.17 -3.01
CA GLY A 72 -7.10 -4.08 -2.28
C GLY A 72 -8.47 -3.51 -1.97
N MET A 73 -8.96 -3.78 -0.77
CA MET A 73 -10.30 -3.44 -0.33
C MET A 73 -10.28 -2.83 1.07
N GLN A 74 -11.14 -1.83 1.27
CA GLN A 74 -11.56 -1.37 2.59
C GLN A 74 -13.03 -1.72 2.83
N ILE A 75 -13.37 -2.06 4.07
CA ILE A 75 -14.76 -2.30 4.50
C ILE A 75 -15.03 -1.63 5.86
N HIS A 76 -16.22 -1.06 6.01
CA HIS A 76 -16.72 -0.58 7.29
C HIS A 76 -17.49 -1.70 8.01
N ALA A 77 -16.85 -2.34 8.98
CA ALA A 77 -17.40 -3.46 9.75
C ALA A 77 -17.36 -3.16 11.26
N GLY A 78 -17.83 -1.97 11.65
CA GLY A 78 -17.70 -1.40 13.00
C GLY A 78 -16.57 -0.38 13.06
N VAL A 79 -15.34 -0.80 12.79
CA VAL A 79 -14.20 0.07 12.46
C VAL A 79 -13.78 -0.13 11.00
N LYS A 80 -12.88 0.74 10.49
CA LYS A 80 -12.35 0.63 9.14
C LYS A 80 -11.38 -0.56 9.07
N HIS A 81 -11.75 -1.62 8.36
CA HIS A 81 -10.89 -2.77 8.08
C HIS A 81 -10.34 -2.69 6.67
N GLN A 82 -9.09 -3.08 6.46
CA GLN A 82 -8.38 -2.96 5.19
C GLN A 82 -7.60 -4.24 4.92
N SER A 83 -7.70 -4.75 3.71
CA SER A 83 -6.90 -5.86 3.20
C SER A 83 -6.38 -5.46 1.82
N PHE A 84 -5.06 -5.46 1.65
CA PHE A 84 -4.42 -5.03 0.42
C PHE A 84 -3.08 -5.73 0.21
N THR A 85 -2.66 -5.74 -1.05
CA THR A 85 -1.35 -6.16 -1.51
C THR A 85 -0.50 -4.93 -1.75
N LEU A 86 0.74 -4.93 -1.26
CA LEU A 86 1.75 -3.95 -1.63
C LEU A 86 2.38 -4.36 -2.97
N VAL A 87 2.26 -3.49 -3.96
CA VAL A 87 2.82 -3.67 -5.30
C VAL A 87 3.88 -2.61 -5.50
N PHE A 88 5.16 -2.99 -5.33
CA PHE A 88 6.27 -2.07 -5.57
C PHE A 88 6.51 -1.90 -7.07
N GLU A 89 6.77 -0.68 -7.49
CA GLU A 89 7.27 -0.41 -8.83
C GLU A 89 8.74 -0.84 -8.89
N ASN A 90 9.15 -1.49 -9.98
CA ASN A 90 10.48 -2.10 -10.12
C ASN A 90 11.59 -1.08 -9.78
N GLY A 91 12.20 -1.26 -8.61
CA GLY A 91 13.55 -0.76 -8.33
C GLY A 91 14.55 -1.74 -8.92
N SER A 92 14.72 -1.73 -10.25
CA SER A 92 15.92 -2.33 -10.84
C SER A 92 17.11 -1.47 -10.43
N SER A 93 17.80 -1.82 -9.36
CA SER A 93 19.20 -1.43 -9.22
C SER A 93 20.01 -2.59 -9.77
N THR A 94 20.24 -2.55 -11.08
CA THR A 94 21.37 -3.24 -11.68
C THR A 94 22.63 -2.80 -10.92
N THR A 95 23.28 -3.73 -10.23
CA THR A 95 24.75 -3.86 -10.26
C THR A 95 25.12 -5.29 -9.92
#